data_AF-X1KZA8-F1
#
_entry.id   AF-X1KZA8-F1
#
_cell.length_a   1.000
_cell.length_b   1.000
_cell.length_c   1.000
_cell.angle_alpha   90.00
_cell.angle_beta   90.00
_cell.angle_gamma   90.00
#
_symmetry.space_group_name_H-M   'P 1'
#
loop_
_entity.id
_entity.type
_entity.pdbx_description
1 polymer ?
#
loop_
_entity_poly.entity_id
_entity_poly.type
_entity_poly.pdbx_seq_one_letter_code
_entity_poly.pdbx_strand_id
1 'polypeptide(L)' 'MNLLDTDTLIDMIKTKKHRAGAISPITLIEILRGIQTTKRPNIKELLEESFTLLNIDNKT' A
#
# COMPACT_ATOMS: atom_id res chain seq x y z
N MET A 1 -3.68 -12.67 -8.74
CA MET A 1 -3.52 -11.27 -8.30
C MET A 1 -2.15 -11.15 -7.65
N ASN A 2 -1.35 -10.13 -7.97
CA ASN A 2 -0.04 -9.95 -7.32
C ASN A 2 -0.23 -9.17 -6.02
N LEU A 3 0.18 -9.75 -4.89
CA LEU A 3 0.28 -9.05 -3.61
C LEU A 3 1.63 -8.32 -3.58
N LEU A 4 1.58 -7.00 -3.47
CA LEU A 4 2.74 -6.12 -3.44
C LEU A 4 3.20 -5.93 -2.00
N ASP A 5 4.52 -6.01 -1.78
CA ASP A 5 5.15 -5.68 -0.51
C ASP A 5 5.55 -4.20 -0.44
N THR A 6 6.03 -3.80 0.74
CA THR A 6 6.42 -2.43 1.04
C THR A 6 7.54 -1.93 0.13
N ASP A 7 8.58 -2.75 -0.12
CA ASP A 7 9.71 -2.37 -0.95
C ASP A 7 9.32 -2.17 -2.42
N THR A 8 8.47 -3.05 -2.95
CA THR A 8 7.93 -2.92 -4.31
C THR A 8 7.13 -1.62 -4.45
N LEU A 9 6.29 -1.30 -3.47
CA LEU A 9 5.49 -0.08 -3.50
C LEU A 9 6.37 1.18 -3.44
N ILE A 10 7.41 1.17 -2.60
CA ILE A 10 8.40 2.26 -2.52
C ILE A 10 9.13 2.43 -3.86
N ASP A 11 9.56 1.32 -4.49
CA ASP A 11 10.21 1.37 -5.80
C ASP A 11 9.29 1.96 -6.87
N MET A 12 8.02 1.56 -6.88
CA MET A 12 7.02 2.11 -7.80
C MET A 12 6.82 3.62 -7.63
N ILE A 13 6.79 4.10 -6.39
CA ILE A 13 6.69 5.54 -6.08
C ILE A 13 7.95 6.28 -6.55
N LYS A 14 9.15 5.74 -6.25
CA LYS A 14 10.43 6.34 -6.65
C LYS A 14 10.61 6.40 -8.16
N THR A 15 10.23 5.32 -8.86
CA THR A 15 10.35 5.18 -10.31
C THR A 15 9.18 5.81 -11.07
N LYS A 16 8.12 6.24 -10.36
CA LYS A 16 6.85 6.75 -10.93
C LYS A 16 6.20 5.75 -11.90
N LYS A 17 6.40 4.46 -11.68
CA LYS A 17 5.83 3.38 -12.50
C LYS A 17 4.74 2.67 -11.72
N HIS A 18 3.49 3.00 -12.04
CA HIS A 18 2.35 2.31 -11.46
C HIS A 18 2.19 0.91 -12.08
N ARG A 19 1.82 -0.06 -11.25
CA ARG A 19 1.53 -1.45 -11.62
C ARG A 19 0.28 -1.84 -10.84
N ALA A 20 -0.68 -2.45 -11.52
CA ALA A 20 -1.86 -2.98 -10.86
C ALA A 20 -1.48 -4.10 -9.89
N GLY A 21 -2.13 -4.14 -8.74
CA GLY A 21 -1.88 -5.13 -7.71
C GLY A 21 -2.74 -4.93 -6.48
N ALA A 22 -2.59 -5.84 -5.53
CA ALA A 22 -3.19 -5.73 -4.21
C ALA A 22 -2.12 -5.44 -3.16
N ILE A 23 -2.51 -4.80 -2.07
CA ILE A 23 -1.67 -4.61 -0.88
C ILE A 23 -2.38 -5.20 0.33
N SER A 24 -1.61 -5.62 1.34
CA SER A 24 -2.17 -6.01 2.64
C SER A 24 -2.32 -4.80 3.56
N PRO A 25 -3.19 -4.87 4.60
CA PRO A 25 -3.22 -3.91 5.69
C PRO A 25 -1.85 -3.69 6.35
N ILE A 26 -1.00 -4.72 6.40
CA ILE A 26 0.38 -4.60 6.94
C ILE A 26 1.20 -3.66 6.05
N THR A 27 1.21 -3.89 4.73
CA THR A 27 1.94 -3.06 3.77
C THR A 27 1.47 -1.60 3.82
N LEU A 28 0.16 -1.38 3.90
CA LEU A 28 -0.43 -0.05 4.04
C LEU A 28 0.06 0.65 5.31
N ILE A 29 0.07 -0.04 6.46
CA ILE A 29 0.55 0.51 7.73
C ILE A 29 2.06 0.82 7.67
N GLU A 30 2.87 -0.05 7.07
CA GLU A 30 4.31 0.16 6.95
C GLU A 30 4.64 1.43 6.16
N ILE A 31 3.96 1.64 5.04
CA ILE A 31 4.09 2.85 4.23
C ILE A 31 3.67 4.08 5.03
N LEU A 32 2.48 4.05 5.66
CA LEU A 32 1.97 5.18 6.44
C LEU A 32 2.85 5.52 7.65
N ARG A 33 3.55 4.53 8.23
CA ARG A 33 4.49 4.74 9.35
C ARG A 33 5.68 5.63 8.94
N GLY A 34 6.11 5.56 7.68
CA GLY A 34 7.14 6.43 7.11
C GLY A 34 6.67 7.84 6.76
N ILE A 35 5.38 8.13 6.88
CA ILE A 35 4.75 9.40 6.47
C ILE A 35 4.40 10.24 7.70
N GLN A 36 4.56 11.56 7.58
CA GLN A 36 4.14 12.54 8.59
C GLN A 36 2.65 12.36 8.93
N THR A 37 2.32 12.38 10.22
CA THR A 37 0.98 12.06 10.75
C THR A 37 -0.14 12.86 10.09
N THR A 38 0.07 14.16 9.85
CA THR A 38 -0.89 15.06 9.20
C THR A 38 -1.22 14.68 7.76
N LYS A 39 -0.32 13.97 7.07
CA LYS A 39 -0.49 13.55 5.66
C LYS A 39 -1.09 12.15 5.54
N ARG A 40 -1.09 11.35 6.60
CA ARG A 40 -1.52 9.94 6.56
C ARG A 40 -2.94 9.73 6.07
N PRO A 41 -3.97 10.53 6.45
CA PRO A 41 -5.33 10.31 5.97
C PRO A 41 -5.46 10.39 4.45
N ASN A 42 -4.87 11.44 3.85
CA ASN A 42 -4.88 11.63 2.40
C ASN A 42 -4.08 10.53 1.68
N ILE A 43 -2.87 10.21 2.16
CA ILE A 43 -2.06 9.14 1.54
C ILE A 43 -2.74 7.77 1.66
N LYS A 44 -3.43 7.50 2.77
CA LYS A 44 -4.20 6.26 2.96
C LYS A 44 -5.29 6.13 1.90
N GLU A 45 -6.09 7.18 1.72
CA GLU A 45 -7.17 7.22 0.72
C GLU A 45 -6.62 6.95 -0.68
N LEU A 46 -5.56 7.66 -1.09
CA LEU A 46 -4.94 7.44 -2.40
C LEU A 46 -4.43 6.01 -2.61
N LEU A 47 -3.88 5.39 -1.57
CA LEU A 47 -3.40 4.00 -1.65
C LEU A 47 -4.56 3.00 -1.74
N GLU A 48 -5.64 3.23 -1.00
CA GLU A 48 -6.85 2.39 -1.03
C GLU A 48 -7.62 2.53 -2.36
N GLU A 49 -7.56 3.69 -3.00
CA GLU A 49 -8.10 3.90 -4.36
C GLU A 49 -7.21 3.29 -5.45
N SER A 50 -5.89 3.30 -5.25
CA SER A 50 -4.92 2.83 -6.24
C SER A 50 -4.71 1.31 -6.24
N PHE A 51 -5.00 0.63 -5.13
CA PHE A 51 -4.71 -0.78 -4.93
C PHE A 51 -5.86 -1.49 -4.23
N THR A 52 -6.10 -2.76 -4.59
CA THR A 52 -7.04 -3.58 -3.84
C THR A 52 -6.47 -3.91 -2.46
N LEU A 53 -7.19 -3.56 -1.40
CA LEU A 53 -6.82 -3.96 -0.04
C LEU A 53 -7.26 -5.41 0.22
N LEU A 54 -6.30 -6.32 0.29
CA LEU A 54 -6.55 -7.71 0.69
C LEU A 54 -6.43 -7.83 2.21
N ASN A 55 -7.58 -7.87 2.87
CA ASN A 55 -7.64 -8.09 4.31
C ASN A 55 -7.03 -9.43 4.70
N ILE A 56 -6.50 -9.48 5.92
CA ILE A 56 -5.90 -10.68 6.48
C ILE A 56 -6.96 -11.40 7.29
N ASP A 57 -7.14 -12.69 7.01
CA ASP A 57 -7.90 -13.60 7.84
C ASP A 57 -7.07 -14.85 8.14
N ASN A 58 -7.63 -15.74 8.96
CA ASN A 58 -7.02 -17.04 9.28
C ASN A 58 -7.66 -18.17 8.48
N LYS A 59 -8.23 -17.87 7.30
CA LYS A 59 -8.87 -18.87 6.44
C LYS A 59 -7.89 -19.23 5.33
N THR A 60 -7.81 -20.53 5.04
CA THR A 60 -6.96 -21.08 3.97
C THR A 60 -7.78 -21.24 2.69
#